data_AF-A0A530LAP9-F1
#
_entry.id   AF-A0A530LAP9-F1
#
_cell.length_a   1.000
_cell.length_b   1.000
_cell.length_c   1.000
_cell.angle_alpha   90.00
_cell.angle_beta   90.00
_cell.angle_gamma   90.00
#
_symmetry.space_group_name_H-M   'P 1'
#
loop_
_entity.id
_entity.type
_entity.pdbx_description
1 polymer ?
#
loop_
_entity_poly.entity_id
_entity_poly.type
_entity_poly.pdbx_seq_one_letter_code
_entity_poly.pdbx_strand_id
1 'polypeptide(L)' 'ELAVCKAAQGLGIGKGLLHEVRRQLGPSVAISLISMPDAVGFYERIGMKRVSDAFWFDRKR' A
#
# COMPACT_ATOMS: atom_id res chain seq x y z
N GLU A 1 3.98 8.35 4.14
CA GLU A 1 3.71 6.96 4.56
C GLU A 1 2.21 6.73 4.57
N LEU A 2 1.72 5.60 4.09
CA LEU A 2 0.33 5.19 4.28
C LEU A 2 0.30 4.20 5.44
N ALA A 3 -0.20 4.64 6.59
CA ALA A 3 -0.31 3.81 7.78
C ALA A 3 -1.64 4.07 8.48
N VAL A 4 -2.30 3.01 8.92
CA VAL A 4 -3.45 3.09 9.81
C VAL A 4 -2.98 2.73 11.22
N CYS A 5 -3.28 3.59 12.19
CA CYS A 5 -2.98 3.33 13.61
C CYS A 5 -3.50 1.95 14.02
N LYS A 6 -2.72 1.21 14.83
CA LYS A 6 -3.07 -0.16 15.24
C LYS A 6 -4.50 -0.29 15.78
N ALA A 7 -4.93 0.64 16.63
CA ALA A 7 -6.27 0.66 17.22
C ALA A 7 -7.41 0.81 16.18
N ALA A 8 -7.11 1.27 14.97
CA ALA A 8 -8.06 1.50 13.88
C ALA A 8 -7.87 0.53 12.69
N GLN A 9 -6.95 -0.45 12.81
CA GLN A 9 -6.78 -1.50 11.81
C GLN A 9 -7.97 -2.46 11.82
N GLY A 10 -8.19 -3.17 10.70
CA GLY A 10 -9.33 -4.09 10.54
C GLY A 10 -10.66 -3.40 10.20
N LEU A 11 -10.77 -2.08 10.33
CA LEU A 11 -11.99 -1.30 10.03
C LEU A 11 -12.13 -0.90 8.56
N GLY A 12 -11.29 -1.43 7.66
CA GLY A 12 -11.33 -1.10 6.23
C GLY A 12 -10.77 0.28 5.86
N ILE A 13 -10.26 1.06 6.80
CA ILE A 13 -9.72 2.42 6.58
C ILE A 13 -8.64 2.44 5.49
N GLY A 14 -7.67 1.52 5.54
CA GLY A 14 -6.59 1.47 4.54
C GLY A 14 -7.11 1.26 3.11
N LYS A 15 -8.16 0.44 2.95
CA LYS A 15 -8.82 0.23 1.64
C LYS A 15 -9.53 1.50 1.19
N GLY A 16 -10.24 2.18 2.10
CA GLY A 16 -10.90 3.46 1.82
C GLY A 16 -9.91 4.54 1.37
N LEU A 17 -8.79 4.69 2.07
CA LEU A 17 -7.72 5.62 1.71
C LEU A 17 -7.16 5.34 0.32
N LEU A 18 -6.81 4.08 0.00
CA LEU A 18 -6.30 3.73 -1.33
C LEU A 18 -7.33 3.92 -2.44
N HIS A 19 -8.60 3.61 -2.17
CA HIS A 19 -9.68 3.85 -3.12
C HIS A 19 -9.80 5.34 -3.43
N GLU A 20 -9.76 6.19 -2.42
CA GLU A 20 -9.85 7.65 -2.59
C GLU A 20 -8.65 8.21 -3.36
N VAL A 21 -7.43 7.74 -3.06
CA VAL A 21 -6.23 8.11 -3.82
C VAL A 21 -6.38 7.72 -5.30
N ARG A 22 -6.81 6.49 -5.60
CA ARG A 22 -7.04 6.05 -6.99
C ARG A 22 -8.13 6.87 -7.69
N ARG A 23 -9.18 7.25 -6.95
CA ARG A 23 -10.27 8.09 -7.47
C ARG A 23 -9.79 9.48 -7.85
N GLN A 24 -8.94 10.10 -7.03
CA GLN A 24 -8.42 11.44 -7.28
C GLN A 24 -7.34 11.48 -8.36
N LEU A 25 -6.42 10.50 -8.38
CA LEU A 25 -5.33 10.47 -9.37
C LEU A 25 -5.78 9.97 -10.75
N GLY A 26 -6.85 9.19 -10.80
CA GLY A 26 -7.35 8.60 -12.04
C GLY A 26 -6.50 7.43 -12.56
N PRO A 27 -6.92 6.80 -13.67
CA PRO A 27 -6.32 5.55 -14.15
C PRO A 27 -4.94 5.72 -14.81
N SER A 28 -4.55 6.94 -15.17
CA SER A 28 -3.28 7.22 -15.85
C SER A 28 -2.08 7.33 -14.90
N VAL A 29 -2.31 7.19 -13.58
CA VAL A 29 -1.25 7.27 -12.57
C VAL A 29 -1.07 5.92 -11.89
N ALA A 30 0.15 5.40 -11.93
CA ALA A 30 0.52 4.19 -11.22
C ALA A 30 0.83 4.48 -9.74
N ILE A 31 0.48 3.54 -8.86
CA ILE A 31 0.79 3.61 -7.42
C ILE A 31 1.65 2.40 -7.08
N SER A 32 2.87 2.64 -6.60
CA SER A 32 3.76 1.61 -6.04
C SER A 32 4.05 1.92 -4.57
N LEU A 33 4.26 0.86 -3.78
CA LEU A 33 4.66 0.97 -2.38
C LEU A 33 5.51 -0.22 -1.96
N ILE A 34 6.35 -0.01 -0.95
CA ILE A 34 7.08 -1.07 -0.24
C ILE A 34 6.29 -1.40 1.03
N SER A 35 5.83 -2.63 1.14
CA SER A 35 4.98 -3.08 2.26
C SER A 35 5.82 -3.64 3.40
N MET A 36 5.38 -3.41 4.63
CA MET A 36 5.79 -4.23 5.78
C MET A 36 5.27 -5.67 5.60
N PRO A 37 5.97 -6.71 6.11
CA PRO A 37 5.61 -8.11 5.88
C PRO A 37 4.18 -8.49 6.31
N ASP A 38 3.71 -7.92 7.42
CA ASP A 38 2.38 -8.15 7.98
C ASP A 38 1.24 -7.55 7.14
N ALA A 39 1.53 -6.51 6.35
CA ALA A 39 0.56 -5.83 5.51
C ALA A 39 0.50 -6.38 4.06
N VAL A 40 1.40 -7.28 3.67
CA VAL A 40 1.49 -7.83 2.31
C VAL A 40 0.15 -8.40 1.82
N GLY A 41 -0.47 -9.28 2.61
CA GLY A 41 -1.74 -9.92 2.27
C GLY A 41 -2.92 -8.93 2.20
N PHE A 42 -2.81 -7.75 2.83
CA PHE A 42 -3.80 -6.69 2.65
C PHE A 42 -3.76 -6.13 1.22
N TYR A 43 -2.58 -5.78 0.71
CA TYR A 43 -2.42 -5.20 -0.64
C TYR A 43 -2.76 -6.19 -1.75
N GLU A 44 -2.41 -7.47 -1.59
CA GLU A 44 -2.80 -8.53 -2.55
C GLU A 44 -4.33 -8.68 -2.64
N ARG A 45 -5.03 -8.72 -1.49
CA ARG A 45 -6.50 -8.87 -1.45
C ARG A 45 -7.25 -7.73 -2.12
N ILE A 46 -6.69 -6.52 -2.11
CA ILE A 46 -7.29 -5.35 -2.77
C ILE A 46 -6.86 -5.21 -4.25
N GLY A 47 -6.15 -6.20 -4.80
CA GLY A 47 -5.85 -6.31 -6.22
C GLY A 47 -4.55 -5.63 -6.66
N MET A 48 -3.68 -5.24 -5.73
CA MET A 48 -2.33 -4.79 -6.10
C MET A 48 -1.48 -6.00 -6.50
N LYS A 49 -0.67 -5.83 -7.55
CA LYS A 49 0.27 -6.85 -8.00
C LYS A 49 1.59 -6.68 -7.27
N ARG A 50 2.20 -7.80 -6.87
CA ARG A 50 3.58 -7.82 -6.37
C ARG A 50 4.54 -7.48 -7.50
N VAL A 51 5.56 -6.68 -7.20
CA VAL A 51 6.66 -6.36 -8.11
C VAL A 51 7.85 -7.26 -7.74
N SER A 52 8.29 -8.10 -8.68
CA SER A 52 9.41 -9.04 -8.52
C SER A 52 10.78 -8.38 -8.64
N ASP A 53 10.90 -7.43 -9.57
CA ASP A 53 12.19 -6.88 -10.00
C ASP A 53 12.49 -5.53 -9.32
N ALA A 54 12.28 -5.47 -8.00
CA ALA A 54 12.56 -4.29 -7.20
C ALA A 54 13.95 -4.41 -6.53
N PHE A 55 14.73 -3.34 -6.60
CA PHE A 55 16.05 -3.23 -5.99
C PHE A 55 16.04 -2.11 -4.95
N TRP A 56 16.72 -2.31 -3.82
CA TRP A 56 16.69 -1.39 -2.69
C TRP A 56 18.06 -1.33 -1.99
N PHE A 57 18.45 -0.12 -1.58
CA PHE A 57 19.51 0.08 -0.60
C PHE A 57 18.90 0.56 0.71
N ASP A 58 19.21 -0.13 1.80
CA ASP A 58 18.76 0.30 3.12
C ASP A 58 19.40 1.61 3.54
N ARG A 59 18.66 2.37 4.35
CA ARG A 59 19.20 3.54 5.02
C ARG A 59 20.35 3.09 5.92
N LYS A 60 21.54 3.65 5.70
CA LYS A 60 22.64 3.54 6.65
C LYS A 60 22.28 4.34 7.91
N ARG A 61 22.45 3.73 9.08
CA ARG A 61 22.18 4.37 10.37
C ARG A 61 23.16 5.50 10.63
#